data_AF-A0A2E3AGC6-F1
#
_entry.id   AF-A0A2E3AGC6-F1
#
_cell.length_a   1.000
_cell.length_b   1.000
_cell.length_c   1.000
_cell.angle_alpha   90.00
_cell.angle_beta   90.00
_cell.angle_gamma   90.00
#
_symmetry.space_group_name_H-M   'P 1'
#
loop_
_entity.id
_entity.type
_entity.pdbx_description
1 polymer ?
#
loop_
_entity_poly.entity_id
_entity_poly.type
_entity_poly.pdbx_seq_one_letter_code
_entity_poly.pdbx_strand_id
1 'polypeptide(L)'
;DTAATRSLEVLKQISSTGYLRKRLPHELMQQQEIGGEISDTSSVDVGAIVATKPMSVKGDADPVMNARAKAKLQGYEGDPCSDCGNYTLVRNGTCMKCNTCGGTSGCS
;
A
#
# COMPACT_ATOMS: atom_id res chain seq x y z
N ASP A 1 -8.26 23.80 28.36
CA ASP A 1 -7.63 22.48 28.08
C ASP A 1 -8.56 21.26 28.05
N THR A 2 -9.76 21.29 28.66
CA THR A 2 -10.68 20.13 28.72
C THR A 2 -11.41 19.79 27.42
N ALA A 3 -11.54 20.74 26.50
CA ALA A 3 -12.19 20.51 25.20
C ALA A 3 -11.29 19.74 24.22
N ALA A 4 -9.98 20.02 24.25
CA ALA A 4 -9.00 19.33 23.43
C ALA A 4 -8.89 17.85 23.80
N THR A 5 -8.89 17.51 25.09
CA THR A 5 -8.82 16.11 25.55
C THR A 5 -10.05 15.30 25.14
N ARG A 6 -11.25 15.89 25.20
CA ARG A 6 -12.50 15.24 24.73
C ARG A 6 -12.48 14.98 23.23
N SER A 7 -11.98 15.93 22.43
CA SER A 7 -11.86 15.73 20.98
C SER A 7 -10.93 14.57 20.65
N LEU A 8 -9.81 14.44 21.37
CA LEU A 8 -8.84 13.36 21.16
C LEU A 8 -9.38 11.98 21.54
N GLU A 9 -10.23 11.89 22.57
CA GLU A 9 -10.85 10.63 22.98
C GLU A 9 -11.84 10.12 21.92
N VAL A 10 -12.63 11.01 21.35
CA VAL A 10 -13.54 10.70 20.23
C VAL A 10 -12.76 10.24 19.00
N LEU A 11 -11.65 10.90 18.67
CA LEU A 11 -10.80 10.49 17.54
C LEU A 11 -10.19 9.09 17.74
N LYS A 12 -9.82 8.71 18.97
CA LYS A 12 -9.28 7.38 19.28
C LYS A 12 -10.31 6.26 19.20
N GLN A 13 -11.59 6.54 19.49
CA GLN A 13 -12.67 5.56 19.38
C GLN A 13 -13.08 5.28 17.93
N ILE A 14 -12.98 6.29 17.06
CA ILE A 14 -13.43 6.20 15.66
C ILE A 14 -12.31 5.68 14.75
N SER A 15 -11.05 5.96 15.07
CA SER A 15 -9.91 5.62 14.21
C SER A 15 -9.21 4.34 14.66
N SER A 16 -8.73 3.55 13.70
CA SER A 16 -7.94 2.35 14.00
C SER A 16 -6.57 2.73 14.57
N THR A 17 -6.02 1.88 15.45
CA THR A 17 -4.68 2.05 16.03
C THR A 17 -3.57 2.09 14.97
N GLY A 18 -3.84 1.56 13.76
CA GLY A 18 -2.96 1.68 12.60
C GLY A 18 -3.04 3.05 11.92
N TYR A 19 -4.21 3.69 11.89
CA TYR A 19 -4.41 5.02 11.28
C TYR A 19 -3.67 6.11 12.05
N LEU A 20 -3.75 6.06 13.39
CA LEU A 20 -3.09 7.04 14.26
C LEU A 20 -1.56 6.95 14.18
N ARG A 21 -0.98 5.75 14.09
CA ARG A 21 0.48 5.58 13.97
C ARG A 21 1.04 6.04 12.61
N LYS A 22 0.23 6.01 11.56
CA LYS A 22 0.67 6.33 10.18
C LYS A 22 0.45 7.80 9.79
N ARG A 23 -0.42 8.51 10.53
CA ARG A 23 -0.79 9.91 10.28
C ARG A 23 -0.82 10.76 11.57
N LEU A 24 -0.03 10.41 12.59
CA LEU A 24 0.15 11.33 13.72
C LEU A 24 0.92 12.56 13.22
N PRO A 25 0.34 13.76 13.23
CA PRO A 25 1.08 14.97 12.86
C PRO A 25 2.21 15.21 13.89
N HIS A 26 3.40 15.55 13.38
CA HIS A 26 4.62 15.77 14.18
C HIS A 26 4.51 16.87 15.24
N GLU A 27 3.49 17.73 15.19
CA GLU A 27 3.31 18.83 16.15
C GLU A 27 3.12 18.36 17.60
N LEU A 28 2.61 17.15 17.83
CA LEU A 28 2.44 16.62 19.20
C LEU A 28 3.66 15.83 19.71
N MET A 29 4.64 15.52 18.85
CA MET A 29 5.91 14.94 19.32
C MET A 29 6.92 16.04 19.68
N GLN A 30 6.77 17.23 19.08
CA GLN A 30 7.63 18.38 19.35
C GLN A 30 7.23 19.15 20.63
N GLN A 31 5.95 19.13 21.02
CA GLN A 31 5.48 19.90 22.18
C GLN A 31 5.76 19.25 23.54
N GLN A 32 6.39 18.07 23.56
CA GLN A 32 6.85 17.44 24.80
C GLN A 32 8.35 17.67 25.09
N GLU A 33 9.09 18.38 24.22
CA GLU A 33 10.55 18.57 24.41
C GLU A 33 11.08 20.01 24.30
N ILE A 34 10.24 21.05 24.34
CA ILE A 34 10.73 22.44 24.41
C ILE A 34 10.41 23.09 25.76
N GLY A 35 11.12 22.59 26.79
CA GLY A 35 11.75 23.43 27.79
C GLY A 35 13.26 23.43 27.51
N GLY A 36 13.73 24.32 26.64
CA GLY A 36 15.15 24.40 26.26
C GLY A 36 15.38 25.31 25.06
N GLU A 37 15.93 26.48 25.35
CA GLU A 37 16.19 27.65 24.51
C GLU A 37 17.36 27.48 23.52
N ILE A 38 17.24 28.07 22.32
CA ILE A 38 18.15 28.96 21.53
C ILE A 38 17.74 28.89 20.03
N SER A 39 17.24 29.96 19.40
CA SER A 39 17.93 31.13 18.86
C SER A 39 18.95 30.86 17.74
N ASP A 40 18.42 31.04 16.52
CA ASP A 40 18.95 31.91 15.46
C ASP A 40 20.13 31.50 14.56
N THR A 41 19.78 31.47 13.27
CA THR A 41 20.52 31.82 12.06
C THR A 41 21.78 31.07 11.60
N SER A 42 21.72 30.73 10.30
CA SER A 42 22.80 30.76 9.31
C SER A 42 23.73 29.54 9.22
N SER A 43 23.47 28.65 8.25
CA SER A 43 23.94 28.82 6.85
C SER A 43 24.26 27.48 6.15
N VAL A 44 24.08 27.53 4.82
CA VAL A 44 24.62 26.71 3.72
C VAL A 44 23.93 25.41 3.27
N ASP A 45 23.80 25.40 1.95
CA ASP A 45 23.11 24.56 0.98
C ASP A 45 23.69 23.14 0.83
N VAL A 46 22.82 22.14 0.62
CA VAL A 46 23.18 20.92 -0.12
C VAL A 46 22.00 20.51 -1.00
N GLY A 47 21.87 21.15 -2.16
CA GLY A 47 21.11 20.68 -3.31
C GLY A 47 21.65 19.39 -3.95
N ALA A 48 22.18 18.43 -3.16
CA ALA A 48 22.99 17.32 -3.68
C ALA A 48 22.78 15.97 -2.99
N ILE A 49 21.53 15.57 -2.72
CA ILE A 49 21.18 14.13 -2.61
C ILE A 49 19.96 13.78 -3.45
N VAL A 50 19.93 14.29 -4.68
CA VAL A 50 19.30 13.60 -5.81
C VAL A 50 20.35 12.62 -6.36
N ALA A 51 20.35 11.37 -5.91
CA ALA A 51 20.92 10.22 -6.64
C ALA A 51 20.76 8.88 -5.89
N THR A 52 19.54 8.46 -5.58
CA THR A 52 19.25 7.01 -5.54
C THR A 52 17.97 6.78 -6.32
N LYS A 53 18.13 6.11 -7.47
CA LYS A 53 17.08 5.67 -8.39
C LYS A 53 15.78 5.31 -7.64
N PRO A 54 14.64 5.94 -7.93
CA PRO A 54 13.37 5.34 -7.57
C PRO A 54 13.26 4.04 -8.38
N MET A 55 13.29 2.90 -7.71
CA MET A 55 12.75 1.68 -8.31
C MET A 55 11.29 1.97 -8.61
N SER A 56 11.00 2.24 -9.88
CA SER A 56 9.64 2.30 -10.41
C SER A 56 8.96 0.96 -10.17
N VAL A 57 8.28 0.80 -9.05
CA VAL A 57 7.02 0.04 -9.05
C VAL A 57 6.00 0.91 -9.76
N LYS A 58 6.01 0.82 -11.08
CA LYS A 58 4.92 1.30 -11.91
C LYS A 58 3.75 0.33 -11.72
N GLY A 59 3.08 0.49 -10.58
CA GLY A 59 1.80 -0.13 -10.30
C GLY A 59 0.70 0.88 -10.55
N ASP A 60 0.49 1.24 -11.82
CA ASP A 60 -0.77 1.78 -12.28
C ASP A 60 -1.82 0.67 -12.14
N ALA A 61 -2.63 0.66 -11.08
CA ALA A 61 -3.94 -0.01 -11.08
C ALA A 61 -4.76 0.40 -9.85
N ASP A 62 -5.79 1.20 -10.15
CA ASP A 62 -7.00 1.53 -9.43
C ASP A 62 -7.52 0.59 -8.32
N PRO A 63 -8.37 1.10 -7.40
CA PRO A 63 -9.05 0.32 -6.34
C PRO A 63 -10.12 -0.66 -6.86
N VAL A 64 -10.00 -1.16 -8.10
CA VAL A 64 -10.75 -2.32 -8.58
C VAL A 64 -9.98 -3.56 -8.12
N MET A 65 -10.22 -3.96 -6.86
CA MET A 65 -9.84 -5.24 -6.24
C MET A 65 -8.98 -6.12 -7.17
N ASN A 66 -7.66 -5.99 -7.10
CA ASN A 66 -6.66 -6.71 -7.91
C ASN A 66 -7.26 -7.99 -8.52
N ALA A 67 -7.56 -8.01 -9.82
CA ALA A 67 -8.27 -9.14 -10.46
C ALA A 67 -7.54 -10.48 -10.21
N ARG A 68 -6.21 -10.43 -10.11
CA ARG A 68 -5.35 -11.51 -9.63
C ARG A 68 -5.71 -12.00 -8.21
N ALA A 69 -5.90 -11.08 -7.26
CA ALA A 69 -6.32 -11.41 -5.89
C ALA A 69 -7.74 -12.01 -5.87
N LYS A 70 -8.67 -11.47 -6.66
CA LYS A 70 -10.02 -12.04 -6.81
C LYS A 70 -9.99 -13.47 -7.34
N ALA A 71 -9.17 -13.73 -8.35
CA ALA A 71 -8.98 -15.07 -8.90
C ALA A 71 -8.40 -16.05 -7.87
N LYS A 72 -7.38 -15.63 -7.11
CA LYS A 72 -6.80 -16.44 -6.02
C LYS A 72 -7.82 -16.76 -4.93
N LEU A 73 -8.64 -15.79 -4.53
CA LEU A 73 -9.73 -16.01 -3.56
C LEU A 73 -10.78 -17.02 -4.07
N GLN A 74 -10.96 -17.11 -5.39
CA GLN A 74 -11.88 -18.05 -6.03
C GLN A 74 -11.26 -19.44 -6.30
N GLY A 75 -9.99 -19.67 -5.90
CA GLY A 75 -9.31 -20.95 -6.12
C GLY A 75 -8.66 -21.10 -7.49
N TYR A 76 -8.56 -20.02 -8.28
CA TYR A 76 -7.75 -19.97 -9.49
C TYR A 76 -6.31 -19.57 -9.17
N GLU A 77 -5.35 -19.86 -10.05
CA GLU A 77 -3.94 -19.56 -9.76
C GLU A 77 -3.64 -18.04 -9.73
N GLY A 78 -4.46 -17.23 -10.40
CA GLY A 78 -4.28 -15.78 -10.48
C GLY A 78 -3.20 -15.35 -11.47
N ASP A 79 -2.78 -16.25 -12.36
CA ASP A 79 -2.00 -15.93 -13.54
C ASP A 79 -2.92 -15.61 -14.73
N PRO A 80 -2.58 -14.60 -15.53
CA PRO A 80 -3.34 -14.27 -16.73
C PRO A 80 -3.17 -15.38 -17.77
N CYS A 81 -4.26 -15.82 -18.38
CA CYS A 81 -4.24 -16.72 -19.52
C CYS A 81 -3.54 -16.04 -20.71
N SER A 82 -2.59 -16.72 -21.34
CA SER A 82 -1.82 -16.20 -22.48
C SER A 82 -2.66 -15.92 -23.72
N ASP A 83 -3.81 -16.60 -23.87
CA ASP A 83 -4.68 -16.46 -25.04
C ASP A 83 -5.68 -15.31 -24.90
N CYS A 84 -6.28 -15.15 -23.72
CA CYS A 84 -7.41 -14.22 -23.51
C CYS A 84 -7.20 -13.20 -22.39
N GLY A 85 -6.09 -13.25 -21.66
CA GLY A 85 -5.75 -12.33 -20.58
C GLY A 85 -6.60 -12.45 -19.31
N ASN A 86 -7.51 -13.44 -19.22
CA ASN A 86 -8.33 -13.63 -18.03
C ASN A 86 -7.62 -14.44 -16.94
N TYR A 87 -7.98 -14.22 -15.67
CA TYR A 87 -7.31 -14.81 -14.50
C TYR A 87 -7.95 -16.12 -14.00
N THR A 88 -8.86 -16.70 -14.77
CA THR A 88 -9.67 -17.88 -14.43
C THR A 88 -8.95 -19.19 -14.80
N LEU A 89 -7.64 -19.25 -14.61
CA LEU A 89 -6.80 -20.39 -14.95
C LEU A 89 -6.82 -21.45 -13.83
N VAL A 90 -7.24 -22.68 -14.16
CA VAL A 90 -7.41 -23.82 -13.24
C VAL A 90 -6.45 -24.94 -13.61
N ARG A 91 -5.84 -25.58 -12.61
CA ARG A 91 -5.05 -26.79 -12.82
C ARG A 91 -5.93 -28.01 -13.09
N ASN A 92 -5.79 -28.63 -14.25
CA ASN A 92 -6.42 -29.89 -14.65
C ASN A 92 -5.32 -30.93 -14.92
N GLY A 93 -4.81 -31.54 -13.85
CA GLY A 93 -3.66 -32.44 -13.92
C GLY A 93 -2.35 -31.68 -14.11
N THR A 94 -1.53 -32.07 -15.09
CA THR A 94 -0.32 -31.34 -15.50
C THR A 94 -0.66 -30.06 -16.27
N CYS A 95 -1.79 -30.06 -16.97
CA CYS A 95 -2.26 -28.92 -17.73
C CYS A 95 -2.87 -27.82 -16.85
N MET A 96 -2.71 -26.58 -17.28
CA MET A 96 -3.52 -25.45 -16.85
C MET A 96 -4.60 -25.20 -17.91
N LYS A 97 -5.83 -24.91 -17.48
CA LYS A 97 -7.00 -24.68 -18.34
C LYS A 97 -7.64 -23.35 -18.01
N CYS A 98 -7.90 -22.52 -19.02
CA CYS A 98 -8.68 -21.31 -18.85
C CYS A 98 -10.17 -21.61 -18.96
N ASN A 99 -10.94 -21.27 -17.92
CA ASN A 99 -12.40 -21.45 -17.96
C ASN A 99 -13.14 -20.44 -18.84
N THR A 100 -12.47 -19.37 -19.28
CA THR A 100 -13.08 -18.34 -20.13
C THR A 100 -12.95 -18.63 -21.62
N CYS A 101 -11.75 -18.97 -22.10
CA CYS A 101 -11.53 -19.27 -23.53
C CYS A 101 -11.36 -20.77 -23.83
N GLY A 102 -11.23 -21.63 -22.81
CA GLY A 102 -10.99 -23.06 -22.99
C GLY A 102 -9.54 -23.44 -23.30
N GLY A 103 -8.63 -22.46 -23.46
CA GLY A 103 -7.22 -22.69 -23.76
C GLY A 103 -6.53 -23.51 -22.67
N THR A 104 -5.57 -24.36 -23.07
CA THR A 104 -4.77 -25.18 -22.16
C THR A 104 -3.28 -24.94 -22.36
N SER A 105 -2.52 -24.90 -21.28
CA SER A 105 -1.07 -24.72 -21.29
C SER A 105 -0.38 -25.72 -20.36
N GLY A 106 0.88 -26.09 -20.64
CA GLY A 106 1.67 -26.95 -19.74
C GLY A 106 1.31 -28.44 -19.77
N CYS A 107 0.76 -28.94 -20.88
CA CYS A 107 0.51 -30.37 -21.06
C CYS A 107 1.77 -31.06 -21.61
N SER A 108 2.46 -31.84 -20.77
CA SER A 108 3.54 -32.76 -21.14
C SER A 108 3.11 -34.21 -20.94
#